data_AF-A0A7I9VIJ9-F1
#
_entry.id   AF-A0A7I9VIJ9-F1
#
_cell.length_a   1.000
_cell.length_b   1.000
_cell.length_c   1.000
_cell.angle_alpha   90.00
_cell.angle_beta   90.00
_cell.angle_gamma   90.00
#
_symmetry.space_group_name_H-M   'P 1'
#
loop_
_entity.id
_entity.type
_entity.pdbx_description
1 polymer ?
#
loop_
_entity_poly.entity_id
_entity_poly.type
_entity_poly.pdbx_seq_one_letter_code
_entity_poly.pdbx_strand_id
1 'polypeptide(L)'
;MWIVSKLVVTPRTYSFASSGQGTNEDLVLHADDQELVNMLRLVDWSEDPVQVVVCDACGTVGCATGNYVAVRRLADYVVFAPPTRPYEETADETEKVQYLEPWFIRKRGVPLVPVAEWDRLRNDGFPLPSSESMSPLRWSEAVIAAQIEAPHRMLGDPGQKPQQRLSEVVQATDPWLEAEVLDRLGDVAAWRAKGTIATLRKIISGQKGSLILKDPFQEVVLFGKDGDEFGLYFEPGMLLLPRH
;
A
#
# COMPACT_ATOMS: atom_id res chain seq x y z
N MET A 1 -6.17 2.79 2.81
CA MET A 1 -6.32 1.40 2.42
C MET A 1 -7.78 1.18 2.16
N TRP A 2 -8.14 0.32 1.23
CA TRP A 2 -9.55 -0.04 1.02
C TRP A 2 -9.71 -1.55 0.90
N ILE A 3 -10.80 -2.07 1.45
CA ILE A 3 -11.17 -3.48 1.24
C ILE A 3 -11.78 -3.61 -0.15
N VAL A 4 -11.18 -4.49 -0.96
CA VAL A 4 -11.68 -4.79 -2.30
C VAL A 4 -12.97 -5.59 -2.16
N SER A 5 -14.05 -5.05 -2.72
CA SER A 5 -15.37 -5.70 -2.69
C SER A 5 -15.59 -6.62 -3.89
N LYS A 6 -14.93 -6.33 -5.01
CA LYS A 6 -15.05 -7.07 -6.26
C LYS A 6 -13.68 -7.23 -6.90
N LEU A 7 -13.29 -8.46 -7.20
CA LEU A 7 -12.05 -8.77 -7.91
C LEU A 7 -12.37 -9.52 -9.20
N VAL A 8 -12.05 -8.93 -10.35
CA VAL A 8 -12.40 -9.50 -11.67
C VAL A 8 -11.23 -9.46 -12.62
N VAL A 9 -11.18 -10.46 -13.51
CA VAL A 9 -10.21 -10.54 -14.59
C VAL A 9 -10.95 -10.39 -15.91
N THR A 10 -10.47 -9.49 -16.77
CA THR A 10 -11.07 -9.25 -18.10
C THR A 10 -10.01 -9.29 -19.20
N PRO A 11 -10.30 -9.83 -20.38
CA PRO A 11 -9.37 -9.78 -21.50
C PRO A 11 -9.21 -8.34 -22.02
N ARG A 12 -8.00 -8.00 -22.48
CA ARG A 12 -7.71 -6.77 -23.21
C ARG A 12 -6.69 -7.03 -24.33
N THR A 13 -6.91 -6.40 -25.47
CA THR A 13 -5.96 -6.38 -26.58
C THR A 13 -5.09 -5.14 -26.50
N TYR A 14 -3.78 -5.34 -26.59
CA TYR A 14 -2.74 -4.31 -26.60
C TYR A 14 -2.12 -4.20 -27.98
N SER A 15 -1.70 -2.99 -28.33
CA SER A 15 -0.97 -2.72 -29.57
C SER A 15 0.49 -2.44 -29.26
N PHE A 16 1.36 -3.40 -29.57
CA PHE A 16 2.81 -3.30 -29.50
C PHE A 16 3.42 -2.89 -30.85
N ALA A 17 2.65 -2.16 -31.67
CA ALA A 17 3.13 -1.65 -32.95
C ALA A 17 4.40 -0.79 -32.80
N SER A 18 4.53 -0.04 -31.70
CA SER A 18 5.69 0.80 -31.41
C SER A 18 7.00 0.01 -31.22
N SER A 19 6.93 -1.26 -30.82
CA SER A 19 8.08 -2.16 -30.72
C SER A 19 8.17 -3.16 -31.89
N GLY A 20 7.27 -3.06 -32.87
CA GLY A 20 7.20 -3.99 -34.01
C GLY A 20 6.66 -5.38 -33.67
N GLN A 21 6.09 -5.58 -32.48
CA GLN A 21 5.63 -6.90 -32.00
C GLN A 21 4.15 -7.20 -32.32
N GLY A 22 3.44 -6.27 -32.99
CA GLY A 22 2.05 -6.48 -33.41
C GLY A 22 1.05 -6.29 -32.27
N THR A 23 0.00 -7.11 -32.23
CA THR A 23 -1.03 -7.06 -31.18
C THR A 23 -0.87 -8.22 -30.20
N ASN A 24 -1.10 -7.96 -28.92
CA ASN A 24 -1.05 -8.96 -27.85
C ASN A 24 -2.38 -9.01 -27.10
N GLU A 25 -2.89 -10.20 -26.81
CA GLU A 25 -4.05 -10.37 -25.94
C GLU A 25 -3.58 -10.82 -24.55
N ASP A 26 -3.99 -10.06 -23.54
CA ASP A 26 -3.69 -10.37 -22.15
C ASP A 26 -4.93 -10.20 -21.26
N LEU A 27 -4.74 -10.40 -19.97
CA LEU A 27 -5.74 -10.35 -18.94
C LEU A 27 -5.43 -9.18 -18.01
N VAL A 28 -6.47 -8.42 -17.66
CA VAL A 28 -6.40 -7.27 -16.76
C VAL A 28 -7.03 -7.67 -15.44
N LEU A 29 -6.34 -7.47 -14.32
CA LEU A 29 -6.89 -7.64 -12.97
C LEU A 29 -7.46 -6.31 -12.50
N HIS A 30 -8.77 -6.29 -12.24
CA HIS A 30 -9.47 -5.16 -11.67
C HIS A 30 -9.89 -5.45 -10.23
N ALA A 31 -9.70 -4.46 -9.37
CA ALA A 31 -10.29 -4.40 -8.04
C ALA A 31 -11.29 -3.24 -7.99
N ASP A 32 -12.56 -3.59 -7.81
CA ASP A 32 -13.71 -2.70 -7.91
C ASP A 32 -13.74 -1.96 -9.27
N ASP A 33 -13.36 -0.67 -9.31
CA ASP A 33 -13.28 0.19 -10.48
C ASP A 33 -11.83 0.58 -10.84
N GLN A 34 -10.84 0.03 -10.15
CA GLN A 34 -9.42 0.28 -10.38
C GLN A 34 -8.76 -0.89 -11.12
N GLU A 35 -7.87 -0.57 -12.05
CA GLU A 35 -6.96 -1.55 -12.64
C GLU A 35 -5.76 -1.74 -11.73
N LEU A 36 -5.58 -2.94 -11.20
CA LEU A 36 -4.43 -3.29 -10.38
C LEU A 36 -3.28 -3.83 -11.23
N VAL A 37 -3.61 -4.65 -12.22
CA VAL A 37 -2.64 -5.28 -13.12
C VAL A 37 -3.13 -5.14 -14.55
N ASN A 38 -2.32 -4.58 -15.45
CA ASN A 38 -2.70 -4.42 -16.85
C ASN A 38 -2.49 -5.73 -17.65
N MET A 39 -1.33 -6.38 -17.53
CA MET A 39 -0.97 -7.57 -18.31
C MET A 39 -0.62 -8.74 -17.38
N LEU A 40 -1.64 -9.40 -16.85
CA LEU A 40 -1.51 -10.40 -15.79
C LEU A 40 -0.57 -11.56 -16.13
N ARG A 41 -0.48 -11.96 -17.41
CA ARG A 41 0.40 -13.04 -17.85
C ARG A 41 1.86 -12.63 -18.02
N LEU A 42 2.14 -11.32 -18.11
CA LEU A 42 3.48 -10.79 -18.30
C LEU A 42 4.11 -10.28 -17.00
N VAL A 43 3.33 -10.14 -15.93
CA VAL A 43 3.86 -9.79 -14.61
C VAL A 43 4.75 -10.93 -14.09
N ASP A 44 5.99 -10.59 -13.73
CA ASP A 44 6.88 -11.49 -13.02
C ASP A 44 6.61 -11.44 -11.51
N TRP A 45 5.76 -12.35 -11.05
CA TRP A 45 5.38 -12.47 -9.64
C TRP A 45 6.47 -13.05 -8.73
N SER A 46 7.62 -13.45 -9.28
CA SER A 46 8.75 -13.96 -8.48
C SER A 46 9.65 -12.85 -7.93
N GLU A 47 9.51 -11.63 -8.46
CA GLU A 47 10.25 -10.44 -8.02
C GLU A 47 9.58 -9.76 -6.82
N ASP A 48 10.39 -9.11 -5.98
CA ASP A 48 9.92 -8.31 -4.86
C ASP A 48 10.77 -7.02 -4.72
N PRO A 49 10.23 -5.84 -5.06
CA PRO A 49 8.85 -5.59 -5.47
C PRO A 49 8.55 -6.01 -6.91
N VAL A 50 7.27 -6.26 -7.20
CA VAL A 50 6.76 -6.65 -8.53
C VAL A 50 6.19 -5.46 -9.28
N GLN A 51 6.46 -5.35 -10.59
CA GLN A 51 5.83 -4.34 -11.44
C GLN A 51 4.47 -4.85 -11.93
N VAL A 52 3.38 -4.19 -11.50
CA VAL A 52 2.01 -4.62 -11.79
C VAL A 52 1.39 -3.91 -13.00
N VAL A 53 1.91 -2.74 -13.39
CA VAL A 53 1.55 -2.10 -14.66
C VAL A 53 2.76 -2.12 -15.57
N VAL A 54 2.74 -3.04 -16.52
CA VAL A 54 3.79 -3.29 -17.52
C VAL A 54 3.66 -2.30 -18.67
N CYS A 55 4.72 -2.08 -19.44
CA CYS A 55 4.71 -1.16 -20.56
C CYS A 55 3.66 -1.54 -21.63
N ASP A 56 2.65 -0.69 -21.82
CA ASP A 56 1.59 -0.88 -22.83
C ASP A 56 2.10 -0.89 -24.29
N ALA A 57 3.32 -0.38 -24.52
CA ALA A 57 3.91 -0.28 -25.86
C ALA A 57 4.71 -1.52 -26.28
N CYS A 58 5.24 -2.31 -25.34
CA CYS A 58 6.12 -3.45 -25.67
C CYS A 58 5.95 -4.67 -24.76
N GLY A 59 5.07 -4.62 -23.76
CA GLY A 59 4.82 -5.73 -22.83
C GLY A 59 6.03 -6.15 -21.98
N THR A 60 7.10 -5.35 -21.96
CA THR A 60 8.34 -5.70 -21.26
C THR A 60 8.33 -5.18 -19.83
N VAL A 61 8.50 -6.08 -18.86
CA VAL A 61 8.68 -5.74 -17.44
C VAL A 61 9.98 -4.94 -17.26
N GLY A 62 9.93 -3.91 -16.41
CA GLY A 62 11.02 -2.98 -16.16
C GLY A 62 11.19 -1.89 -17.23
N CYS A 63 10.48 -1.97 -18.37
CA CYS A 63 10.55 -0.94 -19.41
C CYS A 63 9.82 0.35 -18.98
N ALA A 64 8.65 0.22 -18.36
CA ALA A 64 7.97 1.35 -17.76
C ALA A 64 8.66 1.73 -16.43
N THR A 65 8.70 3.02 -16.13
CA THR A 65 9.15 3.54 -14.84
C THR A 65 8.01 3.51 -13.83
N GLY A 66 8.28 3.04 -12.61
CA GLY A 66 7.29 2.93 -11.54
C GLY A 66 6.34 1.75 -11.69
N ASN A 67 5.16 1.86 -11.08
CA ASN A 67 4.14 0.82 -11.00
C ASN A 67 4.56 -0.45 -10.26
N TYR A 68 5.44 -0.31 -9.28
CA TYR A 68 5.89 -1.41 -8.44
C TYR A 68 5.07 -1.50 -7.15
N VAL A 69 4.85 -2.72 -6.68
CA VAL A 69 4.22 -3.01 -5.40
C VAL A 69 4.95 -4.14 -4.68
N ALA A 70 4.92 -4.08 -3.36
CA ALA A 70 5.22 -5.18 -2.48
C ALA A 70 3.92 -5.98 -2.24
N VAL A 71 3.80 -7.18 -2.81
CA VAL A 71 2.64 -8.06 -2.56
C VAL A 71 2.87 -8.77 -1.23
N ARG A 72 1.98 -8.54 -0.27
CA ARG A 72 2.15 -8.97 1.12
C ARG A 72 0.91 -9.65 1.67
N ARG A 73 1.10 -10.48 2.68
CA ARG A 73 0.03 -11.10 3.46
C ARG A 73 -0.28 -10.28 4.70
N LEU A 74 -1.57 -10.04 4.97
CA LEU A 74 -2.04 -9.40 6.21
C LEU A 74 -3.36 -10.03 6.67
N ALA A 75 -3.34 -10.77 7.79
CA ALA A 75 -4.52 -11.44 8.38
C ALA A 75 -5.30 -12.32 7.39
N ASP A 76 -6.37 -11.84 6.74
CA ASP A 76 -7.16 -12.54 5.70
C ASP A 76 -7.15 -11.82 4.34
N TYR A 77 -6.16 -10.94 4.14
CA TYR A 77 -5.98 -10.13 2.94
C TYR A 77 -4.62 -10.33 2.28
N VAL A 78 -4.62 -10.15 0.96
CA VAL A 78 -3.46 -9.86 0.11
C VAL A 78 -3.40 -8.34 -0.07
N VAL A 79 -2.22 -7.77 0.16
CA VAL A 79 -1.99 -6.32 0.20
C VAL A 79 -1.04 -5.94 -0.92
N PHE A 80 -1.39 -4.94 -1.72
CA PHE A 80 -0.48 -4.35 -2.71
C PHE A 80 0.16 -3.10 -2.08
N ALA A 81 1.15 -3.32 -1.24
CA ALA A 81 1.79 -2.24 -0.49
C ALA A 81 2.76 -1.45 -1.39
N PRO A 82 3.00 -0.16 -1.09
CA PRO A 82 4.07 0.59 -1.73
C PRO A 82 5.41 -0.08 -1.39
N PRO A 83 6.33 -0.19 -2.34
CA PRO A 83 7.66 -0.73 -2.08
C PRO A 83 8.45 0.23 -1.17
N THR A 84 9.32 -0.30 -0.31
CA THR A 84 10.20 0.54 0.52
C THR A 84 11.38 1.11 -0.26
N ARG A 85 11.85 0.38 -1.27
CA ARG A 85 13.06 0.65 -2.05
C ARG A 85 13.23 2.09 -2.53
N PRO A 86 12.25 2.75 -3.20
CA PRO A 86 12.43 4.12 -3.68
C PRO A 86 12.52 5.15 -2.54
N TYR A 87 12.23 4.74 -1.31
CA TYR A 87 12.18 5.58 -0.13
C TYR A 87 13.29 5.25 0.88
N GLU A 88 14.29 4.47 0.47
CA GLU A 88 15.46 4.18 1.28
C GLU A 88 16.47 5.33 1.19
N GLU A 89 17.13 5.66 2.30
CA GLU A 89 18.15 6.73 2.32
C GLU A 89 19.31 6.44 1.37
N THR A 90 19.58 5.15 1.14
CA THR A 90 20.61 4.64 0.24
C THR A 90 20.16 4.55 -1.22
N ALA A 91 18.87 4.79 -1.52
CA ALA A 91 18.36 4.68 -2.87
C ALA A 91 18.97 5.76 -3.76
N ASP A 92 19.47 5.37 -4.93
CA ASP A 92 19.94 6.34 -5.92
C ASP A 92 18.76 7.01 -6.67
N GLU A 93 19.05 8.05 -7.45
CA GLU A 93 18.02 8.79 -8.19
C GLU A 93 17.27 7.92 -9.20
N THR A 94 17.88 6.85 -9.71
CA THR A 94 17.21 5.91 -10.61
C THR A 94 16.22 5.07 -9.82
N GLU A 95 16.63 4.50 -8.69
CA GLU A 95 15.79 3.67 -7.83
C GLU A 95 14.57 4.43 -7.29
N LYS A 96 14.78 5.70 -6.89
CA LYS A 96 13.72 6.60 -6.39
C LYS A 96 12.58 6.78 -7.38
N VAL A 97 12.84 6.71 -8.69
CA VAL A 97 11.82 6.89 -9.72
C VAL A 97 11.36 5.54 -10.28
N GLN A 98 12.30 4.60 -10.50
CA GLN A 98 12.03 3.31 -11.12
C GLN A 98 11.05 2.46 -10.32
N TYR A 99 11.14 2.47 -8.99
CA TYR A 99 10.34 1.61 -8.13
C TYR A 99 9.13 2.32 -7.51
N LEU A 100 8.72 3.47 -8.05
CA LEU A 100 7.54 4.15 -7.52
C LEU A 100 6.28 3.30 -7.62
N GLU A 101 5.37 3.56 -6.69
CA GLU A 101 4.07 2.95 -6.58
C GLU A 101 3.16 3.28 -7.78
N PRO A 102 2.21 2.40 -8.15
CA PRO A 102 1.26 2.64 -9.23
C PRO A 102 0.23 3.72 -8.89
N TRP A 103 -0.37 4.30 -9.94
CA TRP A 103 -1.33 5.40 -9.82
C TRP A 103 -2.56 5.04 -8.98
N PHE A 104 -3.02 3.78 -8.98
CA PHE A 104 -4.18 3.38 -8.19
C PHE A 104 -3.91 3.51 -6.68
N ILE A 105 -2.66 3.39 -6.25
CA ILE A 105 -2.28 3.63 -4.85
C ILE A 105 -2.43 5.11 -4.50
N ARG A 106 -1.95 5.99 -5.36
CA ARG A 106 -2.07 7.44 -5.15
C ARG A 106 -3.52 7.93 -5.22
N LYS A 107 -4.33 7.31 -6.07
CA LYS A 107 -5.72 7.75 -6.29
C LYS A 107 -6.69 7.20 -5.26
N ARG A 108 -6.54 5.94 -4.84
CA ARG A 108 -7.52 5.26 -3.98
C ARG A 108 -6.92 4.67 -2.69
N GLY A 109 -5.60 4.51 -2.62
CA GLY A 109 -4.87 3.93 -1.47
C GLY A 109 -4.33 2.53 -1.71
N VAL A 110 -4.00 1.80 -0.66
CA VAL A 110 -3.52 0.42 -0.78
C VAL A 110 -4.71 -0.55 -0.79
N PRO A 111 -4.88 -1.40 -1.82
CA PRO A 111 -5.94 -2.40 -1.84
C PRO A 111 -5.66 -3.54 -0.87
N LEU A 112 -6.71 -3.95 -0.16
CA LEU A 112 -6.78 -5.13 0.69
C LEU A 112 -7.72 -6.14 0.02
N VAL A 113 -7.13 -7.07 -0.73
CA VAL A 113 -7.86 -8.10 -1.47
C VAL A 113 -8.15 -9.27 -0.54
N PRO A 114 -9.41 -9.69 -0.33
CA PRO A 114 -9.70 -10.88 0.45
C PRO A 114 -8.97 -12.10 -0.12
N VAL A 115 -8.30 -12.86 0.75
CA VAL A 115 -7.52 -14.05 0.34
C VAL A 115 -8.39 -15.08 -0.35
N ALA A 116 -9.64 -15.24 0.10
CA ALA A 116 -10.60 -16.12 -0.54
C ALA A 116 -10.83 -15.75 -2.02
N GLU A 117 -10.92 -14.46 -2.36
CA GLU A 117 -11.07 -14.01 -3.74
C GLU A 117 -9.78 -14.15 -4.55
N TRP A 118 -8.63 -13.87 -3.93
CA TRP A 118 -7.32 -14.06 -4.54
C TRP A 118 -7.09 -15.52 -4.92
N ASP A 119 -7.29 -16.43 -3.97
CA ASP A 119 -7.09 -17.86 -4.16
C ASP A 119 -8.16 -18.46 -5.07
N ARG A 120 -9.38 -17.92 -5.10
CA ARG A 120 -10.39 -18.28 -6.11
C ARG A 120 -9.87 -18.00 -7.52
N LEU A 121 -9.39 -16.78 -7.80
CA LEU A 121 -8.83 -16.45 -9.11
C LEU A 121 -7.62 -17.33 -9.46
N ARG A 122 -6.74 -17.57 -8.50
CA ARG A 122 -5.62 -18.50 -8.71
C ARG A 122 -6.12 -19.90 -9.09
N ASN A 123 -7.14 -20.42 -8.39
CA ASN A 123 -7.73 -21.73 -8.66
C ASN A 123 -8.49 -21.78 -10.00
N ASP A 124 -8.99 -20.64 -10.48
CA ASP A 124 -9.55 -20.48 -11.83
C ASP A 124 -8.46 -20.52 -12.94
N GLY A 125 -7.19 -20.66 -12.56
CA GLY A 125 -6.06 -20.84 -13.48
C GLY A 125 -5.31 -19.57 -13.85
N PHE A 126 -5.61 -18.44 -13.19
CA PHE A 126 -4.85 -17.20 -13.39
C PHE A 126 -3.44 -17.30 -12.76
N PRO A 127 -2.42 -16.68 -13.35
CA PRO A 127 -1.02 -16.80 -12.92
C PRO A 127 -0.73 -15.94 -11.67
N LEU A 128 -1.49 -16.13 -10.61
CA LEU A 128 -1.33 -15.44 -9.34
C LEU A 128 -0.48 -16.29 -8.38
N PRO A 129 0.44 -15.69 -7.60
CA PRO A 129 1.16 -16.40 -6.55
C PRO A 129 0.21 -16.91 -5.46
N SER A 130 0.61 -17.98 -4.77
CA SER A 130 -0.14 -18.49 -3.62
C SER A 130 -0.17 -17.45 -2.50
N SER A 131 -1.33 -17.23 -1.88
CA SER A 131 -1.44 -16.36 -0.71
C SER A 131 -0.58 -16.85 0.47
N GLU A 132 -0.37 -18.16 0.58
CA GLU A 132 0.41 -18.80 1.65
C GLU A 132 1.92 -18.57 1.52
N SER A 133 2.43 -18.35 0.30
CA SER A 133 3.86 -18.09 0.07
C SER A 133 4.24 -16.62 0.20
N MET A 134 3.27 -15.72 0.41
CA MET A 134 3.51 -14.28 0.49
C MET A 134 4.14 -13.90 1.84
N SER A 135 5.15 -13.04 1.78
CA SER A 135 5.74 -12.43 2.97
C SER A 135 4.71 -11.60 3.73
N PRO A 136 4.73 -11.61 5.08
CA PRO A 136 3.89 -10.73 5.88
C PRO A 136 4.11 -9.25 5.59
N LEU A 137 3.06 -8.43 5.71
CA LEU A 137 3.17 -6.97 5.59
C LEU A 137 4.11 -6.42 6.67
N ARG A 138 5.14 -5.70 6.25
CA ARG A 138 6.07 -5.03 7.17
C ARG A 138 5.46 -3.71 7.64
N TRP A 139 5.78 -3.34 8.87
CA TRP A 139 5.30 -2.09 9.45
C TRP A 139 5.84 -0.87 8.69
N SER A 140 7.07 -0.92 8.16
CA SER A 140 7.61 0.13 7.29
C SER A 140 6.79 0.33 6.01
N GLU A 141 6.28 -0.75 5.40
CA GLU A 141 5.40 -0.69 4.22
C GLU A 141 4.03 -0.09 4.59
N ALA A 142 3.49 -0.47 5.75
CA ALA A 142 2.23 0.08 6.27
C ALA A 142 2.32 1.58 6.59
N VAL A 143 3.44 2.05 7.15
CA VAL A 143 3.66 3.47 7.43
C VAL A 143 3.81 4.27 6.13
N ILE A 144 4.55 3.77 5.14
CA ILE A 144 4.65 4.42 3.82
C ILE A 144 3.29 4.51 3.15
N ALA A 145 2.48 3.44 3.22
CA ALA A 145 1.10 3.47 2.74
C ALA A 145 0.28 4.57 3.44
N ALA A 146 0.36 4.68 4.76
CA ALA A 146 -0.31 5.73 5.51
C ALA A 146 0.19 7.13 5.12
N GLN A 147 1.49 7.33 4.87
CA GLN A 147 2.04 8.61 4.41
C GLN A 147 1.53 9.02 3.03
N ILE A 148 1.43 8.08 2.09
CA ILE A 148 0.90 8.34 0.74
C ILE A 148 -0.58 8.71 0.79
N GLU A 149 -1.34 8.04 1.64
CA GLU A 149 -2.79 8.23 1.78
C GLU A 149 -3.16 9.41 2.69
N ALA A 150 -2.23 9.88 3.52
CA ALA A 150 -2.46 10.96 4.45
C ALA A 150 -2.78 12.25 3.68
N PRO A 151 -3.94 12.87 3.93
CA PRO A 151 -4.31 14.09 3.23
C PRO A 151 -3.30 15.19 3.50
N HIS A 152 -3.04 15.99 2.46
CA HIS A 152 -2.06 17.09 2.49
C HIS A 152 -0.64 16.69 2.92
N ARG A 153 -0.28 15.39 2.82
CA ARG A 153 1.01 14.87 3.29
C ARG A 153 1.28 15.22 4.76
N MET A 154 0.24 15.21 5.59
CA MET A 154 0.38 15.57 7.01
C MET A 154 1.36 14.67 7.77
N LEU A 155 1.56 13.43 7.32
CA LEU A 155 2.54 12.49 7.87
C LEU A 155 3.93 12.62 7.23
N GLY A 156 4.18 13.70 6.47
CA GLY A 156 5.40 13.93 5.71
C GLY A 156 5.36 13.36 4.30
N ASP A 157 6.44 13.60 3.54
CA ASP A 157 6.67 12.92 2.27
C ASP A 157 6.96 11.43 2.50
N PRO A 158 6.52 10.52 1.62
CA PRO A 158 6.75 9.09 1.79
C PRO A 158 8.23 8.74 2.02
N GLY A 159 8.50 7.99 3.10
CA GLY A 159 9.86 7.62 3.50
C GLY A 159 10.63 8.66 4.30
N GLN A 160 10.13 9.89 4.36
CA GLN A 160 10.75 10.98 5.11
C GLN A 160 10.05 11.14 6.46
N LYS A 161 10.76 11.76 7.40
CA LYS A 161 10.13 12.22 8.65
C LYS A 161 9.25 13.43 8.34
N PRO A 162 8.17 13.66 9.11
CA PRO A 162 7.43 14.91 9.07
C PRO A 162 8.36 16.12 9.22
N GLN A 163 8.16 17.17 8.42
CA GLN A 163 9.00 18.40 8.49
C GLN A 163 8.85 19.14 9.83
N GLN A 164 7.72 18.96 10.49
CA GLN A 164 7.41 19.47 11.82
C GLN A 164 6.90 18.31 12.68
N ARG A 165 7.11 18.38 13.99
CA ARG A 165 6.59 17.34 14.88
C ARG A 165 5.07 17.32 14.77
N LEU A 166 4.49 16.13 14.61
CA LEU A 166 3.04 15.99 14.49
C LEU A 166 2.37 16.59 15.73
N SER A 167 2.95 16.37 16.92
CA SER A 167 2.50 16.95 18.18
C SER A 167 2.46 18.49 18.23
N GLU A 168 3.16 19.19 17.33
CA GLU A 168 3.17 20.66 17.25
C GLU A 168 2.07 21.19 16.30
N VAL A 169 1.75 20.44 15.24
CA VAL A 169 0.89 20.89 14.14
C VAL A 169 -0.53 20.33 14.18
N VAL A 170 -0.75 19.22 14.89
CA VAL A 170 -2.06 18.59 15.02
C VAL A 170 -2.63 18.76 16.43
N GLN A 171 -3.95 18.80 16.54
CA GLN A 171 -4.66 18.50 17.77
C GLN A 171 -5.21 17.08 17.67
N ALA A 172 -4.87 16.21 18.62
CA ALA A 172 -5.45 14.88 18.72
C ALA A 172 -6.79 14.96 19.47
N THR A 173 -7.82 14.28 18.98
CA THR A 173 -9.04 14.03 19.75
C THR A 173 -8.80 12.91 20.77
N ASP A 174 -9.70 12.76 21.76
CA ASP A 174 -9.70 11.61 22.67
C ASP A 174 -9.80 10.30 21.87
N PRO A 175 -8.93 9.29 22.07
CA PRO A 175 -7.93 9.15 23.14
C PRO A 175 -6.63 9.90 22.88
N TRP A 176 -6.11 10.53 23.93
CA TRP A 176 -4.85 11.26 23.88
C TRP A 176 -3.68 10.29 23.65
N LEU A 177 -2.90 10.54 22.60
CA LEU A 177 -1.63 9.88 22.32
C LEU A 177 -0.51 10.69 22.96
N GLU A 178 0.44 10.02 23.61
CA GLU A 178 1.67 10.68 24.04
C GLU A 178 2.40 11.28 22.82
N ALA A 179 2.91 12.50 22.97
CA ALA A 179 3.56 13.24 21.88
C ALA A 179 4.70 12.44 21.23
N GLU A 180 5.45 11.65 22.01
CA GLU A 180 6.51 10.78 21.49
C GLU A 180 5.98 9.69 20.56
N VAL A 181 4.86 9.06 20.91
CA VAL A 181 4.22 8.03 20.06
C VAL A 181 3.70 8.67 18.78
N LEU A 182 3.09 9.84 18.90
CA LEU A 182 2.58 10.61 17.77
C LEU A 182 3.69 10.99 16.78
N ASP A 183 4.80 11.52 17.27
CA ASP A 183 5.93 11.95 16.43
C ASP A 183 6.68 10.77 15.78
N ARG A 184 6.60 9.56 16.37
CA ARG A 184 7.19 8.34 15.82
C ARG A 184 6.36 7.70 14.70
N LEU A 185 5.09 8.05 14.55
CA LEU A 185 4.21 7.42 13.55
C LEU A 185 4.62 7.73 12.10
N GLY A 186 5.25 8.88 11.85
CA GLY A 186 5.81 9.24 10.55
C GLY A 186 7.28 8.82 10.33
N ASP A 187 7.93 8.19 11.33
CA ASP A 187 9.36 7.85 11.25
C ASP A 187 9.58 6.44 10.67
N VAL A 188 9.47 6.33 9.34
CA VAL A 188 9.66 5.06 8.61
C VAL A 188 11.02 4.39 8.93
N ALA A 189 12.08 5.17 9.10
CA ALA A 189 13.43 4.66 9.38
C ALA A 189 13.50 3.92 10.72
N ALA A 190 12.87 4.46 11.77
CA ALA A 190 12.81 3.81 13.08
C ALA A 190 12.12 2.44 13.04
N TRP A 191 11.17 2.26 12.13
CA TRP A 191 10.41 1.02 11.97
C TRP A 191 11.12 -0.02 11.12
N ARG A 192 11.91 0.39 10.12
CA ARG A 192 12.70 -0.52 9.27
C ARG A 192 13.72 -1.32 10.06
N ALA A 193 14.44 -0.69 10.97
CA ALA A 193 15.52 -1.33 11.74
C ALA A 193 15.06 -2.51 12.60
N LYS A 194 13.75 -2.63 12.86
CA LYS A 194 13.18 -3.64 13.76
C LYS A 194 12.55 -4.83 13.03
N GLY A 195 12.44 -4.81 11.70
CA GLY A 195 11.80 -5.88 10.93
C GLY A 195 10.35 -6.17 11.37
N THR A 196 9.69 -5.18 11.98
CA THR A 196 8.40 -5.33 12.65
C THR A 196 7.30 -5.68 11.63
N ILE A 197 6.49 -6.69 11.95
CA ILE A 197 5.36 -7.11 11.12
C ILE A 197 4.10 -6.34 11.54
N ALA A 198 3.30 -5.92 10.57
CA ALA A 198 2.00 -5.33 10.81
C ALA A 198 0.96 -6.41 11.13
N THR A 199 0.18 -6.20 12.18
CA THR A 199 -0.97 -7.05 12.52
C THR A 199 -2.26 -6.28 12.35
N LEU A 200 -3.26 -6.92 11.76
CA LEU A 200 -4.57 -6.32 11.54
C LEU A 200 -5.56 -6.79 12.60
N ARG A 201 -6.26 -5.84 13.22
CA ARG A 201 -7.40 -6.10 14.11
C ARG A 201 -8.63 -5.35 13.63
N LYS A 202 -9.80 -6.02 13.70
CA LYS A 202 -11.09 -5.37 13.44
C LYS A 202 -11.53 -4.66 14.72
N ILE A 203 -11.71 -3.36 14.66
CA ILE A 203 -12.26 -2.59 15.77
C ILE A 203 -13.78 -2.67 15.71
N ILE A 204 -14.39 -3.38 16.67
CA ILE A 204 -15.85 -3.41 16.85
C ILE A 204 -16.30 -2.39 17.91
N SER A 205 -15.44 -2.01 18.86
CA SER A 205 -15.79 -1.12 19.99
C SER A 205 -14.66 -0.19 20.48
N GLY A 206 -13.59 -0.02 19.72
CA GLY A 206 -12.42 0.77 20.11
C GLY A 206 -12.64 2.27 19.95
N GLN A 207 -11.93 3.07 20.76
CA GLN A 207 -11.91 4.51 20.62
C GLN A 207 -11.08 4.91 19.39
N LYS A 208 -11.62 5.81 18.57
CA LYS A 208 -10.94 6.36 17.40
C LYS A 208 -10.35 7.72 17.77
N GLY A 209 -9.07 7.90 17.47
CA GLY A 209 -8.39 9.18 17.57
C GLY A 209 -8.31 9.83 16.19
N SER A 210 -8.80 11.05 16.10
CA SER A 210 -8.66 11.89 14.92
C SER A 210 -7.54 12.90 15.13
N LEU A 211 -6.87 13.25 14.05
CA LEU A 211 -6.05 14.46 13.98
C LEU A 211 -6.86 15.58 13.37
N ILE A 212 -6.88 16.72 14.06
CA ILE A 212 -7.40 17.98 13.55
C ILE A 212 -6.20 18.80 13.07
N LEU A 213 -6.12 19.01 11.76
CA LEU A 213 -5.19 19.99 11.18
C LEU A 213 -5.64 21.40 11.59
N LYS A 214 -4.72 22.20 12.11
CA LYS A 214 -5.04 23.57 12.57
C LYS A 214 -5.41 24.52 11.42
N ASP A 215 -4.92 24.26 10.21
CA ASP A 215 -5.24 24.99 8.97
C ASP A 215 -4.88 24.11 7.75
N PRO A 216 -5.84 23.67 6.91
CA PRO A 216 -7.28 23.89 6.98
C PRO A 216 -7.88 23.04 8.10
N PHE A 217 -8.83 23.56 8.87
CA PHE A 217 -9.54 22.81 9.92
C PHE A 217 -10.22 21.55 9.36
N GLN A 218 -9.47 20.45 9.34
CA GLN A 218 -9.90 19.18 8.78
C GLN A 218 -9.60 18.09 9.81
N GLU A 219 -10.63 17.33 10.15
CA GLU A 219 -10.52 16.16 11.01
C GLU A 219 -10.28 14.92 10.15
N VAL A 220 -9.27 14.12 10.52
CA VAL A 220 -8.92 12.88 9.84
C VAL A 220 -8.68 11.79 10.87
N VAL A 221 -9.46 10.71 10.79
CA VAL A 221 -9.27 9.54 11.65
C VAL A 221 -8.02 8.80 11.18
N LEU A 222 -6.94 8.89 11.96
CA LEU A 222 -5.68 8.22 11.65
C LEU A 222 -5.30 7.16 12.66
N PHE A 223 -5.91 7.17 13.85
CA PHE A 223 -5.52 6.28 14.93
C PHE A 223 -6.72 5.61 15.58
N GLY A 224 -6.46 4.43 16.10
CA GLY A 224 -7.40 3.72 16.96
C GLY A 224 -6.66 3.12 18.15
N LYS A 225 -7.42 2.86 19.19
CA LYS A 225 -6.96 2.17 20.40
C LYS A 225 -7.70 0.85 20.57
N ASP A 226 -6.95 -0.21 20.83
CA ASP A 226 -7.46 -1.53 21.21
C ASP A 226 -6.74 -2.00 22.48
N GLY A 227 -7.45 -2.04 23.62
CA GLY A 227 -6.81 -2.20 24.92
C GLY A 227 -5.86 -1.04 25.23
N ASP A 228 -4.59 -1.32 25.50
CA ASP A 228 -3.53 -0.33 25.73
C ASP A 228 -2.66 -0.05 24.49
N GLU A 229 -2.95 -0.69 23.36
CA GLU A 229 -2.18 -0.57 22.13
C GLU A 229 -2.78 0.49 21.19
N PHE A 230 -1.91 1.29 20.57
CA PHE A 230 -2.27 2.26 19.53
C PHE A 230 -1.75 1.81 18.17
N GLY A 231 -2.54 2.10 17.13
CA GLY A 231 -2.22 1.72 15.75
C GLY A 231 -2.75 2.69 14.72
N LEU A 232 -2.44 2.42 13.46
CA LEU A 232 -2.96 3.14 12.31
C LEU A 232 -4.38 2.67 12.01
N TYR A 233 -5.33 3.60 12.05
CA TYR A 233 -6.73 3.34 11.74
C TYR A 233 -6.98 3.47 10.24
N PHE A 234 -7.73 2.52 9.69
CA PHE A 234 -8.18 2.54 8.31
C PHE A 234 -9.66 2.24 8.24
N GLU A 235 -10.36 2.89 7.32
CA GLU A 235 -11.73 2.52 7.00
C GLU A 235 -11.79 1.12 6.36
N PRO A 236 -12.82 0.31 6.66
CA PRO A 236 -14.02 0.64 7.43
C PRO A 236 -13.96 0.20 8.91
N GLY A 237 -12.87 0.43 9.65
CA GLY A 237 -12.79 0.04 11.08
C GLY A 237 -11.64 -0.89 11.43
N MET A 238 -10.53 -0.77 10.74
CA MET A 238 -9.36 -1.64 10.87
C MET A 238 -8.26 -0.90 11.63
N LEU A 239 -7.61 -1.61 12.56
CA LEU A 239 -6.40 -1.13 13.23
C LEU A 239 -5.21 -1.97 12.78
N LEU A 240 -4.18 -1.31 12.25
CA LEU A 240 -2.87 -1.92 12.08
C LEU A 240 -2.01 -1.62 13.29
N LEU A 241 -1.49 -2.67 13.92
CA LEU A 241 -0.62 -2.61 15.09
C LEU A 241 0.77 -3.18 14.77
N PRO A 242 1.86 -2.56 15.25
CA PRO A 242 3.18 -3.16 15.16
C PRO A 242 3.25 -4.38 16.09
N ARG A 243 3.69 -5.53 15.57
CA ARG A 243 3.98 -6.73 16.40
C ARG A 243 5.47 -6.83 16.65
N HIS A 244 5.85 -6.68 17.93
CA HIS A 244 7.23 -6.87 18.41
C HIS A 244 7.64 -8.35 18.42
#